data_AF-A0A951FPH9-F1
#
_entry.id   AF-A0A951FPH9-F1
#
_cell.length_a   1.000
_cell.length_b   1.000
_cell.length_c   1.000
_cell.angle_alpha   90.00
_cell.angle_beta   90.00
_cell.angle_gamma   90.00
#
_symmetry.space_group_name_H-M   'P 1'
#
loop_
_entity.id
_entity.type
_entity.pdbx_description
1 polymer ?
#
loop_
_entity_poly.entity_id
_entity_poly.type
_entity_poly.pdbx_seq_one_letter_code
_entity_poly.pdbx_strand_id
1 'polypeptide(L)'
;MNAGVVLFCPRRRFLGARIELDDRRLRALARDLDPDTVRPHLDAIAAVVAGDPAAGPLATMTSSERFGWVAARSSTVIQPSEVHTGLTEDPDATLEHLFESLVR
;
A
#
# COMPACT_ATOMS: atom_id res chain seq x y z
N MET A 1 -1.93 -13.02 3.54
CA MET A 1 -0.53 -12.62 3.29
C MET A 1 -0.49 -11.12 3.07
N ASN A 2 0.62 -10.46 3.39
CA ASN A 2 0.81 -9.04 3.06
C ASN A 2 1.31 -8.92 1.61
N ALA A 3 0.90 -7.86 0.92
CA ALA A 3 1.32 -7.55 -0.45
C ALA A 3 1.95 -6.15 -0.58
N GLY A 4 2.11 -5.44 0.53
CA GLY A 4 2.70 -4.10 0.51
C GLY A 4 2.64 -3.41 1.86
N VAL A 5 3.33 -2.27 1.94
CA VAL A 5 3.37 -1.35 3.07
C VAL A 5 3.10 0.05 2.56
N VAL A 6 2.25 0.79 3.27
CA VAL A 6 2.04 2.23 3.06
C VAL A 6 2.47 2.95 4.32
N LEU A 7 3.34 3.95 4.19
CA LEU A 7 3.85 4.74 5.30
C LEU A 7 3.50 6.21 5.10
N PHE A 8 2.92 6.81 6.15
CA PHE A 8 2.57 8.22 6.21
C PHE A 8 3.30 8.89 7.37
N CYS A 9 4.06 9.94 7.07
CA CYS A 9 4.75 10.77 8.06
C CYS A 9 4.49 12.26 7.77
N PRO A 10 3.42 12.86 8.32
CA PRO A 10 3.03 14.24 8.01
C PRO A 10 4.10 15.26 8.42
N ARG A 11 4.79 15.03 9.55
CA ARG A 11 5.88 15.90 10.03
C ARG A 11 7.04 16.01 9.04
N ARG A 12 7.25 14.98 8.22
CA ARG A 12 8.28 14.95 7.17
C ARG A 12 7.70 15.12 5.75
N ARG A 13 6.39 15.42 5.64
CA ARG A 13 5.66 15.53 4.37
C ARG A 13 5.81 14.28 3.48
N PHE A 14 5.84 13.11 4.10
CA PHE A 14 6.05 11.84 3.42
C PHE A 14 4.75 11.03 3.36
N LEU A 15 4.47 10.50 2.16
CA LEU A 15 3.51 9.43 1.94
C LEU A 15 4.10 8.53 0.85
N GLY A 16 4.29 7.25 1.15
CA GLY A 16 4.91 6.31 0.24
C GLY A 16 4.32 4.92 0.36
N ALA A 17 4.39 4.16 -0.74
CA ALA A 17 4.02 2.75 -0.79
C ALA A 17 5.17 1.91 -1.36
N ARG A 18 5.28 0.69 -0.88
CA ARG A 18 6.02 -0.41 -1.50
C ARG A 18 5.08 -1.59 -1.60
N ILE A 19 4.99 -2.17 -2.78
CA ILE A 19 4.03 -3.23 -3.09
C ILE A 19 4.74 -4.32 -3.87
N GLU A 20 4.50 -5.56 -3.49
CA GLU A 20 4.95 -6.74 -4.22
C GLU A 20 3.97 -7.88 -3.96
N LEU A 21 3.56 -8.53 -5.05
CA LEU A 21 2.70 -9.70 -5.01
C LEU A 21 3.53 -10.95 -5.29
N ASP A 22 3.72 -11.78 -4.27
CA ASP A 22 4.34 -13.11 -4.42
C ASP A 22 3.30 -14.11 -4.95
N ASP A 23 3.35 -14.36 -6.26
CA ASP A 23 2.45 -15.27 -6.98
C ASP A 23 2.48 -16.69 -6.41
N ARG A 24 3.63 -17.13 -5.89
CA ARG A 24 3.78 -18.48 -5.33
C ARG A 24 3.07 -18.56 -3.98
N ARG A 25 3.23 -17.57 -3.10
CA ARG A 25 2.51 -17.49 -1.82
C ARG A 25 1.00 -17.33 -2.07
N LEU A 26 0.60 -16.52 -3.05
CA LEU A 26 -0.80 -16.32 -3.39
C LEU A 26 -1.45 -17.63 -3.85
N ARG A 27 -0.83 -18.34 -4.80
CA ARG A 27 -1.33 -19.64 -5.30
C ARG A 27 -1.29 -20.74 -4.25
N ALA A 28 -0.43 -20.64 -3.24
CA ALA A 28 -0.42 -21.56 -2.11
C ALA A 28 -1.64 -21.36 -1.18
N LEU A 29 -2.15 -20.13 -1.07
CA LEU A 29 -3.33 -19.81 -0.25
C LEU A 29 -4.64 -20.00 -1.03
N ALA A 30 -4.66 -19.62 -2.30
CA ALA A 30 -5.81 -19.70 -3.19
C ALA A 30 -5.36 -20.14 -4.58
N ARG A 31 -5.39 -21.45 -4.82
CA ARG A 31 -4.85 -22.08 -6.05
C ARG A 31 -5.46 -21.53 -7.33
N ASP A 32 -6.76 -21.26 -7.31
CA ASP A 32 -7.53 -20.85 -8.48
C ASP A 32 -7.58 -19.32 -8.67
N LEU A 33 -6.93 -18.57 -7.77
CA LEU A 33 -6.85 -17.11 -7.88
C LEU A 33 -5.74 -16.74 -8.88
N ASP A 34 -6.13 -16.01 -9.92
CA ASP A 34 -5.22 -15.44 -10.89
C ASP A 34 -4.57 -14.14 -10.34
N PRO A 35 -3.23 -14.09 -10.14
CA PRO A 35 -2.55 -12.89 -9.67
C PRO A 35 -2.81 -11.66 -10.53
N ASP A 36 -3.04 -11.83 -11.83
CA ASP A 36 -3.25 -10.71 -12.76
C ASP A 36 -4.59 -10.00 -12.54
N THR A 37 -5.52 -10.64 -11.82
CA THR A 37 -6.75 -9.98 -11.36
C THR A 37 -6.53 -9.12 -10.11
N VAL A 38 -5.47 -9.36 -9.34
CA VAL A 38 -5.15 -8.67 -8.09
C VAL A 38 -4.22 -7.46 -8.34
N ARG A 39 -3.26 -7.61 -9.25
CA ARG A 39 -2.26 -6.58 -9.58
C ARG A 39 -2.87 -5.20 -9.88
N PRO A 40 -3.93 -5.06 -10.72
CA PRO A 40 -4.51 -3.75 -11.01
C PRO A 40 -5.05 -3.01 -9.78
N HIS A 41 -5.57 -3.75 -8.79
CA HIS A 41 -6.03 -3.15 -7.53
C HIS A 41 -4.87 -2.62 -6.68
N LEU A 42 -3.77 -3.37 -6.64
CA LEU A 42 -2.56 -2.96 -5.95
C LEU A 42 -1.89 -1.76 -6.63
N ASP A 43 -1.83 -1.77 -7.97
CA ASP A 43 -1.29 -0.67 -8.77
C ASP A 43 -2.10 0.62 -8.59
N ALA A 44 -3.44 0.52 -8.56
CA ALA A 44 -4.30 1.66 -8.27
C ALA A 44 -4.03 2.25 -6.88
N ILE A 45 -3.82 1.42 -5.86
CA ILE A 45 -3.44 1.88 -4.51
C ILE A 45 -2.09 2.61 -4.57
N ALA A 46 -1.07 2.01 -5.20
CA ALA A 46 0.25 2.65 -5.33
C ALA A 46 0.17 4.01 -6.03
N ALA A 47 -0.59 4.09 -7.13
CA ALA A 47 -0.74 5.31 -7.92
C ALA A 47 -1.48 6.42 -7.14
N VAL A 48 -2.54 6.07 -6.39
CA VAL A 48 -3.20 7.03 -5.49
C VAL A 48 -2.25 7.49 -4.38
N VAL A 49 -1.50 6.59 -3.74
CA VAL A 49 -0.52 6.97 -2.70
C VAL A 49 0.53 7.94 -3.26
N ALA A 50 1.08 7.62 -4.43
CA ALA A 50 2.04 8.46 -5.15
C ALA A 50 1.47 9.82 -5.57
N GLY A 51 0.14 9.97 -5.63
CA GLY A 51 -0.52 11.17 -6.12
C GLY A 51 -0.42 11.31 -7.63
N ASP A 52 -0.38 10.18 -8.36
CA ASP A 52 -0.35 10.17 -9.82
C ASP A 52 -1.69 10.70 -10.38
N PRO A 53 -1.71 11.84 -11.11
CA PRO A 53 -2.94 12.37 -11.69
C PRO A 53 -3.69 11.40 -12.58
N ALA A 54 -3.00 10.41 -13.18
CA ALA A 54 -3.63 9.37 -14.01
C ALA A 54 -4.52 8.41 -13.19
N ALA A 55 -4.33 8.32 -11.87
CA ALA A 55 -5.15 7.52 -10.96
C ALA A 55 -6.47 8.19 -10.54
N GLY A 56 -6.79 9.35 -11.13
CA GLY A 56 -8.08 10.01 -10.99
C GLY A 56 -8.21 10.90 -9.74
N PRO A 57 -9.44 11.30 -9.37
CA PRO A 57 -9.66 12.36 -8.37
C PRO A 57 -9.06 12.06 -6.99
N LEU A 58 -8.99 10.79 -6.59
CA LEU A 58 -8.39 10.38 -5.32
C LEU A 58 -6.91 10.77 -5.23
N ALA A 59 -6.17 10.66 -6.32
CA ALA A 59 -4.75 11.01 -6.35
C ALA A 59 -4.50 12.53 -6.21
N THR A 60 -5.50 13.35 -6.50
CA THR A 60 -5.43 14.82 -6.36
C THR A 60 -5.71 15.32 -4.95
N MET A 61 -6.19 14.45 -4.05
CA MET A 61 -6.44 14.79 -2.65
C MET A 61 -5.12 15.06 -1.90
N THR A 62 -5.18 15.65 -0.71
CA THR A 62 -4.01 15.84 0.15
C THR A 62 -3.43 14.50 0.61
N SER A 63 -2.14 14.43 0.98
CA SER A 63 -1.51 13.18 1.44
C SER A 63 -2.24 12.55 2.63
N SER A 64 -2.81 13.36 3.54
CA SER A 64 -3.58 12.85 4.67
C SER A 64 -4.90 12.20 4.24
N GLU A 65 -5.59 12.79 3.27
CA GLU A 65 -6.83 12.24 2.72
C GLU A 65 -6.56 10.96 1.93
N ARG A 66 -5.49 10.92 1.13
CA ARG A 66 -5.09 9.71 0.40
C ARG A 66 -4.71 8.58 1.36
N PHE A 67 -3.97 8.88 2.42
CA PHE A 67 -3.70 7.91 3.49
C PHE A 67 -4.99 7.43 4.15
N GLY A 68 -5.92 8.33 4.48
CA GLY A 68 -7.23 7.99 5.05
C GLY A 68 -8.06 7.08 4.14
N TRP A 69 -8.04 7.33 2.83
CA TRP A 69 -8.70 6.47 1.84
C TRP A 69 -8.09 5.06 1.80
N VAL A 70 -6.75 4.94 1.74
CA VAL A 70 -6.08 3.63 1.75
C VAL A 70 -6.31 2.86 3.05
N ALA A 71 -6.31 3.56 4.19
CA ALA A 71 -6.54 2.94 5.49
C ALA A 71 -8.01 2.54 5.73
N ALA A 72 -8.94 3.03 4.90
CA ALA A 72 -10.35 2.66 5.01
C ALA A 72 -10.58 1.22 4.54
N ARG A 73 -11.20 0.40 5.39
CA ARG A 73 -11.59 -0.99 5.09
C ARG A 73 -12.78 -1.06 4.11
N SER A 74 -12.56 -0.63 2.88
CA SER A 74 -13.62 -0.37 1.88
C SER A 74 -13.61 -1.32 0.69
N SER A 75 -12.47 -1.94 0.38
CA SER A 75 -12.34 -2.92 -0.71
C SER A 75 -12.64 -4.31 -0.18
N THR A 76 -13.27 -5.17 -0.98
CA THR A 76 -13.44 -6.61 -0.68
C THR A 76 -12.31 -7.47 -1.25
N VAL A 77 -11.43 -6.89 -2.08
CA VAL A 77 -10.30 -7.57 -2.73
C VAL A 77 -9.02 -7.38 -1.92
N ILE A 78 -8.70 -6.14 -1.57
CA ILE A 78 -7.50 -5.77 -0.79
C ILE A 78 -7.96 -5.16 0.52
N GLN A 79 -7.63 -5.81 1.64
CA GLN A 79 -7.90 -5.28 2.97
C GLN A 79 -6.67 -4.57 3.51
N PRO A 80 -6.77 -3.30 3.97
CA PRO A 80 -5.70 -2.70 4.75
C PRO A 80 -5.61 -3.36 6.13
N SER A 81 -4.40 -3.53 6.64
CA SER A 81 -4.17 -3.89 8.05
C SER A 81 -4.58 -2.75 8.99
N GLU A 82 -4.55 -3.00 10.30
CA GLU A 82 -4.64 -1.91 11.27
C GLU A 82 -3.50 -0.91 11.07
N VAL A 83 -3.78 0.36 11.38
CA VAL A 83 -2.78 1.41 11.34
C VAL A 83 -1.91 1.27 12.59
N HIS A 84 -0.61 1.08 12.37
CA HIS A 84 0.38 1.04 13.43
C HIS A 84 1.17 2.35 13.47
N THR A 85 1.30 2.95 14.65
CA THR A 85 2.04 4.20 14.85
C THR A 85 3.49 3.91 15.25
N GLY A 86 4.39 4.84 14.92
CA GLY A 86 5.81 4.72 15.22
C GLY A 86 6.55 6.05 15.06
N LEU A 87 7.84 6.04 15.40
CA LEU A 87 8.74 7.16 15.23
C LEU A 87 9.78 6.84 14.17
N THR A 88 10.13 7.82 13.36
CA THR A 88 11.17 7.68 12.35
C THR A 88 11.87 9.00 12.06
N GLU A 89 13.17 8.91 11.82
CA GLU A 89 13.97 10.00 11.28
C GLU A 89 14.15 9.96 9.76
N ASP A 90 13.91 8.79 9.15
CA ASP A 90 14.03 8.57 7.71
C ASP A 90 12.85 7.69 7.26
N PRO A 91 11.76 8.29 6.75
CA PRO A 91 10.57 7.55 6.38
C PRO A 91 10.78 6.66 5.15
N ASP A 92 11.70 7.01 4.24
CA ASP A 92 12.04 6.18 3.08
C ASP A 92 12.76 4.91 3.52
N ALA A 93 13.81 5.04 4.35
CA ALA A 93 14.51 3.89 4.90
C ALA A 93 13.61 3.00 5.78
N THR A 94 12.70 3.63 6.53
CA THR A 94 11.71 2.90 7.35
C THR A 94 10.72 2.14 6.49
N LEU A 95 10.22 2.75 5.41
CA LEU A 95 9.32 2.10 4.47
C LEU A 95 9.98 0.87 3.86
N GLU A 96 11.23 0.98 3.42
CA GLU A 96 11.98 -0.15 2.86
C GLU A 96 12.18 -1.26 3.91
N HIS A 97 12.61 -0.90 5.13
CA HIS A 97 12.80 -1.88 6.20
C HIS A 97 11.51 -2.63 6.57
N LEU A 98 10.38 -1.91 6.68
CA LEU A 98 9.08 -2.51 6.97
C LEU A 98 8.63 -3.42 5.82
N PHE A 99 8.88 -3.02 4.58
CA PHE A 99 8.53 -3.82 3.41
C PHE A 99 9.33 -5.14 3.37
N GLU A 100 10.64 -5.08 3.60
CA GLU A 100 11.50 -6.27 3.72
C GLU A 100 11.06 -7.20 4.86
N SER A 101 10.60 -6.64 5.99
CA SER A 101 10.26 -7.44 7.17
C SER A 101 8.86 -8.03 7.14
N LEU A 102 7.91 -7.36 6.47
CA LEU A 102 6.48 -7.69 6.55
C LEU A 102 5.91 -8.28 5.26
N VAL A 103 6.59 -8.13 4.13
CA VAL A 103 6.10 -8.59 2.82
C VAL A 103 7.01 -9.68 2.24
N ARG A 104 8.32 -9.42 2.19
CA ARG A 104 9.31 -10.37 1.66
C ARG A 104 9.59 -11.53 2.61
#